data_AF-A0A1H4MPN5-F1
#
_entry.id   AF-A0A1H4MPN5-F1
#
_cell.length_a   1.000
_cell.length_b   1.000
_cell.length_c   1.000
_cell.angle_alpha   90.00
_cell.angle_beta   90.00
_cell.angle_gamma   90.00
#
_symmetry.space_group_name_H-M   'P 1'
#
loop_
_entity.id
_entity.type
_entity.pdbx_description
1 polymer ?
#
loop_
_entity_poly.entity_id
_entity_poly.type
_entity_poly.pdbx_seq_one_letter_code
_entity_poly.pdbx_strand_id
1 'polypeptide(L)'
;MTLGEKIEQALTQRPDSHVPARVLQRLTGLPEDPEKQPVPVNWAMHFGQAAVLGVLRSVMAHVGLRGPVASAKFMVVRLTNDQILENATGVGAPPATWPREELIVDVLHKAVYAFATGAIADALAARGGPGPGQRHAALRPGRHIGVGPLPRKDAYGR
;
A
#
# COMPACT_ATOMS: atom_id res chain seq x y z
N MET A 1 -5.62 -11.29 -7.90
CA MET A 1 -5.20 -12.43 -7.09
C MET A 1 -3.69 -12.54 -7.08
N THR A 2 -3.13 -12.43 -5.89
CA THR A 2 -1.72 -12.66 -5.54
C THR A 2 -1.54 -14.10 -5.04
N LEU A 3 -0.29 -14.56 -4.92
CA LEU A 3 -0.02 -15.90 -4.38
C LEU A 3 -0.50 -16.06 -2.93
N GLY A 4 -0.35 -15.02 -2.10
CA GLY A 4 -0.81 -15.04 -0.71
C GLY A 4 -2.32 -15.20 -0.60
N GLU A 5 -3.08 -14.46 -1.41
CA GLU A 5 -4.54 -14.60 -1.49
C GLU A 5 -4.94 -16.01 -1.91
N LYS A 6 -4.22 -16.63 -2.86
CA LYS A 6 -4.51 -18.00 -3.29
C LYS A 6 -4.24 -19.03 -2.19
N ILE A 7 -3.19 -18.84 -1.39
CA ILE A 7 -2.90 -19.71 -0.24
C ILE A 7 -3.99 -19.54 0.84
N GLU A 8 -4.37 -18.29 1.15
CA GLU A 8 -5.44 -18.02 2.12
C GLU A 8 -6.75 -18.66 1.67
N GLN A 9 -7.19 -18.43 0.44
CA GLN A 9 -8.41 -19.02 -0.12
C GLN A 9 -8.40 -20.55 -0.09
N ALA A 10 -7.26 -21.19 -0.34
CA ALA A 10 -7.13 -22.63 -0.23
C ALA A 10 -7.33 -23.13 1.21
N LEU A 11 -6.95 -22.34 2.21
CA LEU A 11 -7.10 -22.68 3.63
C LEU A 11 -8.50 -22.35 4.16
N THR A 12 -9.09 -21.24 3.73
CA THR A 12 -10.38 -20.74 4.23
C THR A 12 -11.57 -21.20 3.38
N GLN A 13 -11.32 -21.81 2.22
CA GLN A 13 -12.32 -22.18 1.22
C GLN A 13 -13.13 -20.96 0.71
N ARG A 14 -12.58 -19.76 0.85
CA ARG A 14 -13.20 -18.53 0.38
C ARG A 14 -13.13 -18.45 -1.16
N PRO A 15 -14.20 -18.04 -1.85
CA PRO A 15 -14.18 -17.87 -3.30
C PRO A 15 -13.26 -16.73 -3.76
N ASP A 16 -13.01 -16.68 -5.07
CA ASP A 16 -12.29 -15.57 -5.68
C ASP A 16 -13.03 -14.24 -5.55
N SER A 17 -12.27 -13.17 -5.26
CA SER A 17 -12.80 -11.82 -5.29
C SER A 17 -12.66 -11.23 -6.69
N HIS A 18 -13.77 -10.71 -7.22
CA HIS A 18 -13.80 -10.00 -8.50
C HIS A 18 -14.00 -8.49 -8.33
N VAL A 19 -13.99 -8.00 -7.09
CA VAL A 19 -14.10 -6.58 -6.77
C VAL A 19 -13.05 -5.74 -7.51
N PRO A 20 -11.76 -6.10 -7.54
CA PRO A 20 -10.75 -5.28 -8.23
C PRO A 20 -11.00 -5.18 -9.73
N ALA A 21 -11.45 -6.26 -10.38
CA ALA A 21 -11.82 -6.22 -11.79
C ALA A 21 -12.98 -5.25 -12.06
N ARG A 22 -14.05 -5.32 -11.26
CA ARG A 22 -15.22 -4.44 -11.38
C ARG A 22 -14.86 -2.97 -11.13
N VAL A 23 -14.04 -2.70 -10.12
CA VAL A 23 -13.52 -1.35 -9.86
C VAL A 23 -12.78 -0.83 -11.09
N LEU A 24 -11.84 -1.62 -11.65
CA LEU A 24 -11.10 -1.19 -12.83
C LEU A 24 -12.02 -0.99 -14.04
N GLN A 25 -13.01 -1.86 -14.23
CA GLN A 25 -13.99 -1.71 -15.32
C GLN A 25 -14.75 -0.40 -15.20
N ARG A 26 -15.28 -0.07 -14.02
CA ARG A 26 -16.00 1.20 -13.80
C ARG A 26 -15.10 2.43 -13.92
N LEU A 27 -13.85 2.36 -13.46
CA LEU A 27 -12.89 3.46 -13.62
C LEU A 27 -12.53 3.73 -15.09
N THR A 28 -12.58 2.70 -15.94
CA THR A 28 -12.13 2.78 -17.34
C THR A 28 -13.28 2.76 -18.35
N GLY A 29 -14.52 2.64 -17.89
CA GLY A 29 -15.70 2.51 -18.75
C GLY A 29 -15.78 1.19 -19.51
N LEU A 30 -15.03 0.16 -19.09
CA LEU A 30 -15.12 -1.16 -19.69
C LEU A 30 -16.44 -1.83 -19.31
N PRO A 31 -17.03 -2.66 -20.19
CA PRO A 31 -18.28 -3.34 -19.91
C PRO A 31 -18.14 -4.30 -18.73
N GLU A 32 -19.14 -4.29 -17.86
CA GLU A 32 -19.30 -5.25 -16.76
C GLU A 32 -20.27 -6.37 -17.20
N ASP A 33 -19.92 -7.61 -16.90
CA ASP A 33 -20.77 -8.78 -17.17
C ASP A 33 -20.76 -9.65 -15.90
N PRO A 34 -21.90 -9.82 -15.22
CA PRO A 34 -21.98 -10.63 -14.00
C PRO A 34 -21.55 -12.09 -14.18
N GLU A 35 -21.68 -12.63 -15.40
CA GLU A 35 -21.34 -14.01 -15.73
C GLU A 35 -19.88 -14.18 -16.14
N LYS A 36 -19.18 -13.07 -16.46
CA LYS A 36 -17.77 -13.11 -16.84
C LYS A 36 -16.88 -12.52 -15.77
N GLN A 37 -15.82 -13.26 -15.45
CA GLN A 37 -14.83 -12.88 -14.46
C GLN A 37 -13.48 -12.71 -15.16
N PRO A 38 -13.19 -11.53 -15.73
CA PRO A 38 -11.98 -11.32 -16.52
C PRO A 38 -10.74 -11.31 -15.61
N VAL A 39 -10.11 -12.47 -15.45
CA VAL A 39 -8.88 -12.66 -14.67
C VAL A 39 -7.78 -11.65 -15.05
N PRO A 40 -7.53 -11.35 -16.34
CA PRO A 40 -6.51 -10.36 -16.71
C PRO A 40 -6.81 -8.95 -16.17
N VAL A 41 -8.08 -8.55 -16.14
CA VAL A 41 -8.50 -7.24 -15.61
C VAL A 41 -8.33 -7.21 -14.09
N ASN A 42 -8.65 -8.32 -13.41
CA ASN A 42 -8.39 -8.46 -11.99
C ASN A 42 -6.88 -8.30 -11.68
N TRP A 43 -6.03 -9.00 -12.44
CA TRP A 43 -4.57 -8.88 -12.31
C TRP A 43 -4.08 -7.47 -12.61
N ALA A 44 -4.57 -6.84 -13.67
CA ALA A 44 -4.20 -5.47 -14.03
C ALA A 44 -4.48 -4.50 -12.87
N MET A 45 -5.63 -4.62 -12.22
CA MET A 45 -5.94 -3.79 -11.05
C MET A 45 -4.99 -4.07 -9.88
N HIS A 46 -4.80 -5.33 -9.51
CA HIS A 46 -3.91 -5.69 -8.40
C HIS A 46 -2.47 -5.22 -8.61
N PHE A 47 -1.88 -5.54 -9.76
CA PHE A 47 -0.50 -5.17 -10.05
C PHE A 47 -0.35 -3.67 -10.32
N GLY A 48 -1.33 -3.03 -10.95
CA GLY A 48 -1.35 -1.59 -11.16
C GLY A 48 -1.36 -0.82 -9.85
N GLN A 49 -2.27 -1.16 -8.93
CA GLN A 49 -2.31 -0.56 -7.60
C GLN A 49 -1.03 -0.85 -6.80
N ALA A 50 -0.51 -2.08 -6.88
CA ALA A 50 0.74 -2.44 -6.23
C ALA A 50 1.94 -1.63 -6.77
N ALA A 51 2.00 -1.36 -8.07
CA ALA A 51 3.07 -0.57 -8.67
C ALA A 51 2.97 0.90 -8.25
N VAL A 52 1.79 1.51 -8.39
CA VAL A 52 1.55 2.92 -8.05
C VAL A 52 1.85 3.19 -6.58
N LEU A 53 1.31 2.38 -5.67
CA LEU A 53 1.56 2.55 -4.24
C LEU A 53 2.97 2.11 -3.85
N GLY A 54 3.58 1.17 -4.57
CA GLY A 54 5.00 0.83 -4.41
C GLY A 54 5.92 2.02 -4.67
N VAL A 55 5.64 2.84 -5.70
CA VAL A 55 6.36 4.10 -5.96
C VAL A 55 6.20 5.05 -4.78
N LEU A 56 4.97 5.23 -4.27
CA LEU A 56 4.75 6.06 -3.08
C LEU A 56 5.55 5.56 -1.87
N ARG A 57 5.57 4.23 -1.61
CA ARG A 57 6.36 3.65 -0.50
C ARG A 57 7.86 3.83 -0.70
N SER A 58 8.33 3.80 -1.95
CA SER A 58 9.72 4.10 -2.30
C SER A 58 10.07 5.55 -1.99
N VAL A 59 9.19 6.51 -2.35
CA VAL A 59 9.37 7.92 -2.00
C VAL A 59 9.46 8.09 -0.48
N MET A 60 8.55 7.48 0.29
CA MET A 60 8.61 7.46 1.75
C MET A 60 9.98 7.00 2.27
N ALA A 61 10.51 5.89 1.73
CA ALA A 61 11.82 5.36 2.12
C ALA A 61 12.97 6.33 1.82
N HIS A 62 12.95 6.98 0.65
CA HIS A 62 14.00 7.92 0.22
C HIS A 62 13.98 9.23 1.03
N VAL A 63 12.81 9.69 1.47
CA VAL A 63 12.71 10.89 2.33
C VAL A 63 13.01 10.60 3.80
N GLY A 64 13.20 9.33 4.18
CA GLY A 64 13.61 8.91 5.52
C GLY A 64 12.50 8.31 6.39
N LEU A 65 11.29 8.12 5.85
CA LEU A 65 10.23 7.35 6.48
C LEU A 65 10.48 5.86 6.27
N ARG A 66 11.37 5.29 7.10
CA ARG A 66 11.76 3.88 7.08
C ARG A 66 11.34 3.15 8.35
N GLY A 67 11.34 1.82 8.30
CA GLY A 67 11.05 0.94 9.42
C GLY A 67 9.56 0.62 9.63
N PRO A 68 9.23 -0.15 10.68
CA PRO A 68 7.90 -0.74 10.86
C PRO A 68 6.80 0.31 11.03
N VAL A 69 7.08 1.44 11.67
CA VAL A 69 6.10 2.53 11.82
C VAL A 69 5.77 3.18 10.47
N ALA A 70 6.76 3.34 9.59
CA ALA A 70 6.51 3.85 8.24
C ALA A 70 5.69 2.85 7.40
N SER A 71 5.97 1.55 7.53
CA SER A 71 5.17 0.50 6.89
C SER A 71 3.74 0.44 7.42
N ALA A 72 3.52 0.63 8.73
CA ALA A 72 2.18 0.74 9.30
C ALA A 72 1.40 1.96 8.78
N LYS A 73 2.06 3.13 8.63
CA LYS A 73 1.45 4.29 7.98
C LYS A 73 1.09 4.00 6.52
N PHE A 74 1.99 3.34 5.80
CA PHE A 74 1.75 2.94 4.41
C PHE A 74 0.61 1.92 4.28
N MET A 75 0.44 1.01 5.24
CA MET A 75 -0.71 0.11 5.31
C MET A 75 -2.03 0.88 5.39
N VAL A 76 -2.11 1.94 6.20
CA VAL A 76 -3.30 2.81 6.28
C VAL A 76 -3.57 3.48 4.93
N VAL A 77 -2.53 3.97 4.26
CA VAL A 77 -2.65 4.52 2.89
C VAL A 77 -3.18 3.46 1.93
N ARG A 78 -2.62 2.24 1.98
CA ARG A 78 -3.03 1.12 1.12
C ARG A 78 -4.49 0.76 1.32
N LEU A 79 -4.95 0.64 2.57
CA LEU A 79 -6.34 0.36 2.91
C LEU A 79 -7.27 1.47 2.43
N THR A 80 -6.94 2.73 2.76
CA THR A 80 -7.77 3.87 2.41
C THR A 80 -7.89 4.05 0.90
N ASN A 81 -6.83 3.78 0.14
CA ASN A 81 -6.87 3.81 -1.31
C ASN A 81 -7.87 2.81 -1.90
N ASP A 82 -7.89 1.56 -1.43
CA ASP A 82 -8.90 0.59 -1.90
C ASP A 82 -10.31 1.08 -1.55
N GLN A 83 -10.50 1.54 -0.32
CA GLN A 83 -11.81 2.02 0.12
C GLN A 83 -12.29 3.22 -0.69
N ILE A 84 -11.42 4.16 -1.05
CA ILE A 84 -11.77 5.27 -1.93
C ILE A 84 -12.22 4.74 -3.29
N LEU A 85 -11.44 3.87 -3.95
CA LEU A 85 -11.75 3.40 -5.30
C LEU A 85 -13.01 2.52 -5.33
N GLU A 86 -13.14 1.61 -4.38
CA GLU A 86 -14.27 0.71 -4.27
C GLU A 86 -15.58 1.46 -3.97
N ASN A 87 -15.56 2.43 -3.05
CA ASN A 87 -16.76 3.22 -2.73
C ASN A 87 -17.07 4.26 -3.81
N ALA A 88 -16.06 4.92 -4.40
CA ALA A 88 -16.27 5.90 -5.47
C ALA A 88 -16.85 5.28 -6.74
N THR A 89 -16.52 4.01 -7.00
CA THR A 89 -17.11 3.26 -8.13
C THR A 89 -18.43 2.60 -7.78
N GLY A 90 -18.86 2.61 -6.50
CA GLY A 90 -20.05 1.90 -6.03
C GLY A 90 -19.96 0.38 -6.13
N VAL A 91 -18.75 -0.18 -6.19
CA VAL A 91 -18.50 -1.63 -6.19
C VAL A 91 -18.40 -2.16 -4.76
N GLY A 92 -17.80 -1.36 -3.86
CA GLY A 92 -17.69 -1.68 -2.45
C GLY A 92 -18.75 -1.00 -1.60
N ALA A 93 -18.62 -1.23 -0.30
CA ALA A 93 -19.38 -0.57 0.75
C ALA A 93 -18.41 -0.08 1.83
N PRO A 94 -18.82 0.84 2.72
CA PRO A 94 -17.98 1.27 3.83
C PRO A 94 -17.55 0.07 4.71
N PRO A 95 -16.28 -0.02 5.15
CA PRO A 95 -15.76 -1.19 5.88
C PRO A 95 -16.56 -1.58 7.14
N ALA A 96 -17.21 -0.62 7.77
CA ALA A 96 -18.02 -0.86 8.96
C ALA A 96 -19.26 -1.74 8.69
N THR A 97 -19.66 -1.91 7.41
CA THR A 97 -20.79 -2.75 7.01
C THR A 97 -20.36 -4.16 6.60
N TRP A 98 -19.06 -4.46 6.58
CA TRP A 98 -18.55 -5.74 6.10
C TRP A 98 -18.62 -6.82 7.19
N PRO A 99 -18.71 -8.10 6.80
CA PRO A 99 -18.44 -9.20 7.72
C PRO A 99 -17.04 -9.08 8.34
N ARG A 100 -16.92 -9.41 9.64
CA ARG A 100 -15.65 -9.28 10.38
C ARG A 100 -14.52 -10.10 9.77
N GLU A 101 -14.84 -11.28 9.24
CA GLU A 101 -13.87 -12.17 8.59
C GLU A 101 -13.27 -11.52 7.35
N GLU A 102 -14.09 -10.88 6.51
CA GLU A 102 -13.62 -10.16 5.33
C GLU A 102 -12.72 -8.98 5.71
N LEU A 103 -13.08 -8.25 6.77
CA LEU A 103 -12.26 -7.17 7.30
C LEU A 103 -10.88 -7.67 7.76
N ILE A 104 -10.84 -8.79 8.48
CA ILE A 104 -9.59 -9.39 8.96
C ILE A 104 -8.71 -9.82 7.79
N VAL A 105 -9.29 -10.51 6.80
CA VAL A 105 -8.58 -10.96 5.60
C VAL A 105 -8.04 -9.75 4.81
N ASP A 106 -8.83 -8.69 4.67
CA ASP A 106 -8.41 -7.46 3.99
C ASP A 106 -7.20 -6.83 4.70
N VAL A 107 -7.34 -6.56 5.99
CA VAL A 107 -6.28 -5.97 6.84
C VAL A 107 -5.02 -6.83 6.80
N LEU A 108 -5.14 -8.16 6.88
CA LEU A 108 -4.00 -9.08 6.84
C LEU A 108 -3.23 -8.98 5.52
N HIS A 109 -3.92 -9.06 4.38
CA HIS A 109 -3.26 -8.98 3.07
C HIS A 109 -2.63 -7.61 2.83
N LYS A 110 -3.28 -6.54 3.28
CA LYS A 110 -2.72 -5.19 3.22
C LYS A 110 -1.51 -5.02 4.15
N ALA A 111 -1.51 -5.66 5.31
CA ALA A 111 -0.34 -5.71 6.19
C ALA A 111 0.82 -6.42 5.51
N VAL A 112 0.62 -7.64 4.99
CA VAL A 112 1.67 -8.41 4.29
C VAL A 112 2.26 -7.57 3.15
N TYR A 113 1.41 -7.01 2.30
CA TYR A 113 1.86 -6.15 1.21
C TYR A 113 2.65 -4.92 1.71
N ALA A 114 2.13 -4.20 2.71
CA ALA A 114 2.75 -2.97 3.20
C ALA A 114 4.11 -3.21 3.87
N PHE A 115 4.22 -4.27 4.66
CA PHE A 115 5.46 -4.63 5.35
C PHE A 115 6.51 -5.23 4.41
N ALA A 116 6.12 -6.11 3.48
CA ALA A 116 7.04 -6.66 2.48
C ALA A 116 7.55 -5.56 1.55
N THR A 117 6.65 -4.75 0.98
CA THR A 117 7.01 -3.62 0.13
C THR A 117 7.87 -2.62 0.90
N GLY A 118 7.54 -2.37 2.16
CA GLY A 118 8.32 -1.48 3.01
C GLY A 118 9.74 -1.97 3.29
N ALA A 119 9.91 -3.26 3.60
CA ALA A 119 11.23 -3.84 3.80
C ALA A 119 12.09 -3.75 2.53
N ILE A 120 11.51 -4.03 1.37
CA ILE A 120 12.20 -3.92 0.07
C ILE A 120 12.55 -2.46 -0.23
N ALA A 121 11.60 -1.54 -0.10
CA ALA A 121 11.81 -0.12 -0.36
C ALA A 121 12.88 0.49 0.57
N ASP A 122 12.86 0.13 1.84
CA ASP A 122 13.84 0.60 2.82
C ASP A 122 15.24 0.05 2.52
N ALA A 123 15.34 -1.23 2.16
CA ALA A 123 16.61 -1.86 1.78
C ALA A 123 17.21 -1.23 0.50
N LEU A 124 16.37 -0.91 -0.49
CA LEU A 124 16.81 -0.24 -1.71
C LEU A 124 17.25 1.20 -1.43
N ALA A 125 16.45 1.97 -0.69
CA ALA A 125 16.75 3.36 -0.35
C ALA A 125 17.99 3.48 0.56
N ALA A 126 18.25 2.49 1.41
CA ALA A 126 19.44 2.45 2.27
C ALA A 126 20.76 2.40 1.50
N ARG A 127 20.75 1.93 0.24
CA ARG A 127 21.94 1.93 -0.63
C ARG A 127 22.44 3.34 -0.95
N GLY A 128 21.55 4.33 -0.95
CA GLY A 128 21.88 5.76 -1.10
C GLY A 128 22.19 6.48 0.22
N GLY A 129 22.27 5.74 1.34
CA GLY A 129 22.49 6.29 2.67
C GLY A 129 21.24 6.86 3.35
N PRO A 130 21.40 7.72 4.37
CA PRO A 130 20.29 8.34 5.10
C PRO A 130 19.53 9.34 4.23
N GLY A 131 18.20 9.23 4.24
CA GLY A 131 17.31 10.22 3.62
C GLY A 131 17.29 11.55 4.39
N PRO A 132 16.80 12.65 3.80
CA PRO A 132 16.75 13.98 4.44
C PRO A 132 16.13 13.99 5.83
N GLY A 133 15.02 13.26 6.05
CA GLY A 133 14.37 13.17 7.36
C GLY A 133 15.23 12.45 8.40
N GLN A 134 15.99 11.43 7.99
CA GLN A 134 16.92 10.72 8.88
C GLN A 134 18.15 11.58 9.21
N ARG A 135 18.66 12.35 8.24
CA ARG A 135 19.75 13.31 8.46
C ARG A 135 19.34 14.40 9.45
N HIS A 136 18.12 14.93 9.30
CA HIS A 136 17.56 15.86 10.28
C HIS A 136 17.48 15.20 11.66
N ALA A 137 16.92 14.00 11.78
CA ALA A 137 16.79 13.30 13.06
C ALA A 137 18.16 13.01 13.73
N ALA A 138 19.21 12.82 12.93
CA ALA A 138 20.56 12.58 13.42
C ALA A 138 21.24 13.83 14.00
N LEU A 139 20.76 15.05 13.71
CA LEU A 139 21.29 16.28 14.31
C LEU A 139 21.21 16.27 15.84
N ARG A 140 20.07 15.80 16.35
CA ARG A 140 19.82 15.72 17.79
C ARG A 140 18.92 14.51 18.08
N PRO A 141 19.53 13.33 18.31
CA PRO A 141 18.78 12.12 18.61
C PRO A 141 17.87 12.31 19.83
N GLY A 142 16.69 11.70 19.81
CA GLY A 142 15.70 11.83 20.88
C GLY A 142 14.55 12.78 20.51
N ARG A 143 13.79 13.21 21.52
CA ARG A 143 12.63 14.08 21.36
C ARG A 143 12.97 15.47 21.87
N HIS A 144 13.19 16.41 20.96
CA HIS A 144 13.58 17.77 21.30
C HIS A 144 12.73 18.77 20.52
N ILE A 145 12.32 19.84 21.20
CA ILE A 145 11.68 21.00 20.58
C ILE A 145 12.73 21.96 20.02
N GLY A 146 12.35 22.78 19.04
CA GLY A 146 13.21 23.84 18.50
C GLY A 146 14.39 23.37 17.66
N VAL A 147 14.40 22.12 17.17
CA VAL A 147 15.40 21.65 16.22
C VAL A 147 15.06 22.19 14.84
N GLY A 148 15.87 23.13 14.35
CA GLY A 148 15.73 23.71 13.02
C GLY A 148 16.16 22.76 11.90
N PRO A 149 15.81 23.06 10.63
CA PRO A 149 16.23 22.24 9.50
C PRO A 149 17.76 22.29 9.30
N LEU A 150 18.31 21.24 8.68
CA LEU A 150 19.66 21.26 8.14
C LEU A 150 19.81 22.40 7.11
N PRO A 151 21.00 23.00 6.97
CA PRO A 151 21.31 23.82 5.80
C PRO A 151 21.01 23.01 4.53
N ARG A 152 20.45 23.65 3.49
CA ARG A 152 19.99 22.95 2.26
C ARG A 152 21.04 22.02 1.65
N LYS A 153 22.31 22.45 1.66
CA LYS A 153 23.45 21.69 1.13
C LYS A 153 23.76 20.39 1.90
N ASP A 154 23.29 20.29 3.14
CA ASP A 154 23.53 19.16 4.04
C ASP A 154 22.28 18.25 4.17
N ALA A 155 21.12 18.77 3.76
CA ALA A 155 19.83 18.07 3.80
C ALA A 155 19.71 16.97 2.73
N TYR A 156 20.33 17.17 1.57
CA TYR A 156 20.32 16.23 0.45
C TYR A 156 21.69 15.56 0.31
N GLY A 157 21.72 14.28 -0.06
CA GLY A 157 22.97 13.62 -0.45
C GLY A 157 23.60 14.33 -1.66
N ARG A 158 24.93 14.27 -1.77
CA ARG A 158 25.61 14.59 -3.04
C ARG A 158 25.43 13.46 -4.03
#